data_AF-A0A1K0ISR4-F1
#
_entry.id   AF-A0A1K0ISR4-F1
#
_cell.length_a   1.000
_cell.length_b   1.000
_cell.length_c   1.000
_cell.angle_alpha   90.00
_cell.angle_beta   90.00
_cell.angle_gamma   90.00
#
_symmetry.space_group_name_H-M   'P 1'
#
loop_
_entity.id
_entity.type
_entity.pdbx_description
1 polymer ?
#
loop_
_entity_poly.entity_id
_entity_poly.type
_entity_poly.pdbx_seq_one_letter_code
_entity_poly.pdbx_strand_id
1 'polypeptide(L)'
;MALADEGERLAQWCTANGCGVLLVLVPPGGAETLQLATLAGFHRHFAGVAKLAQQHGQFVWEVGFWRHKDALLPPEVVPLRFSPIDRGLVAGSGAGEDAAPEELPALLAPDEDRVIVSRDAVLRERWIPANWQVADDNAAAAAAATGAVAATVMLHYGQLAGLETLAGQVHQLRHGGGKALKIVVREDHEILRQRYELLMMTLGANLVIHRNTPFARVQTMLEALQGQVFSRPILPDFKSALSAVVATAATGYVPPADFIALVRTTLERSSVIRLPHVLLELPLLPEVAHVDALRACQMRDAGDLCTAGSNAVYAFFFACRLENVETACRHVFTRPTSEFFGGELRCGDPESIVAALRRLEADIAQRPAQDYTGWLASHAGAAPVESPVAAEATLPPDDAPIALPATARARRGRRAQPQAVAIPLKPQR
;
A
#
# COMPACT_ATOMS: atom_id res chain seq x y z
N MET A 1 -11.61 19.82 -26.28
CA MET A 1 -12.31 21.11 -26.19
C MET A 1 -11.88 21.87 -24.95
N ALA A 2 -12.19 21.42 -23.73
CA ALA A 2 -11.87 22.17 -22.49
C ALA A 2 -10.41 22.67 -22.33
N LEU A 3 -9.40 21.88 -22.71
CA LEU A 3 -7.99 22.30 -22.55
C LEU A 3 -7.58 23.42 -23.52
N ALA A 4 -8.22 23.49 -24.69
CA ALA A 4 -7.94 24.54 -25.68
C ALA A 4 -8.55 25.87 -25.22
N ASP A 5 -9.77 25.82 -24.68
CA ASP A 5 -10.48 26.99 -24.14
C ASP A 5 -9.72 27.60 -22.95
N GLU A 6 -9.22 26.75 -22.03
CA GLU A 6 -8.38 27.21 -20.91
C GLU A 6 -7.01 27.75 -21.37
N GLY A 7 -6.42 27.17 -22.42
CA GLY A 7 -5.20 27.69 -23.03
C GLY A 7 -5.39 29.08 -23.63
N GLU A 8 -6.54 29.33 -24.26
CA GLU A 8 -6.87 30.64 -24.82
C GLU A 8 -7.09 31.68 -23.73
N ARG A 9 -7.78 31.32 -22.64
CA ARG A 9 -7.94 32.18 -21.46
C ARG A 9 -6.59 32.57 -20.84
N LEU A 10 -5.67 31.60 -20.71
CA LEU A 10 -4.33 31.87 -20.20
C LEU A 10 -3.53 32.79 -21.15
N ALA A 11 -3.64 32.59 -22.46
CA ALA A 11 -2.98 33.45 -23.45
C ALA A 11 -3.51 34.90 -23.42
N GLN A 12 -4.83 35.07 -23.27
CA GLN A 12 -5.44 36.39 -23.12
C GLN A 12 -4.96 37.08 -21.83
N TRP A 13 -4.91 36.36 -20.71
CA TRP A 13 -4.38 36.87 -19.45
C TRP A 13 -2.90 37.27 -19.57
N CYS A 14 -2.08 36.44 -20.22
CA CYS A 14 -0.68 36.72 -20.48
C CYS A 14 -0.49 38.02 -21.29
N THR A 15 -1.31 38.19 -22.33
CA THR A 15 -1.31 39.38 -23.18
C THR A 15 -1.69 40.63 -22.39
N ALA A 16 -2.75 40.55 -21.57
CA ALA A 16 -3.21 41.67 -20.75
C ALA A 16 -2.18 42.10 -19.70
N ASN A 17 -1.37 41.16 -19.18
CA ASN A 17 -0.36 41.40 -18.16
C ASN A 17 1.06 41.57 -18.71
N GLY A 18 1.23 41.53 -20.04
CA GLY A 18 2.53 41.69 -20.70
C GLY A 18 3.56 40.61 -20.33
N CYS A 19 3.11 39.40 -19.99
CA CYS A 19 3.98 38.30 -19.61
C CYS A 19 3.87 37.12 -20.60
N GLY A 20 4.94 36.33 -20.70
CA GLY A 20 4.94 35.07 -21.47
C GLY A 20 5.05 33.88 -20.52
N VAL A 21 4.22 32.86 -20.74
CA VAL A 21 4.26 31.61 -19.98
C VAL A 21 4.59 30.45 -20.92
N LEU A 22 5.63 29.69 -20.59
CA LEU A 22 5.95 28.42 -21.23
C LEU A 22 5.40 27.30 -20.36
N LEU A 23 4.36 26.62 -20.83
CA LEU A 23 3.77 25.48 -20.14
C LEU A 23 4.30 24.18 -20.73
N VAL A 24 4.93 23.35 -19.90
CA VAL A 24 5.37 22.00 -20.28
C VAL A 24 4.44 20.99 -19.61
N LEU A 25 3.75 20.19 -20.43
CA LEU A 25 2.83 19.15 -19.97
C LEU A 25 3.44 17.79 -20.23
N VAL A 26 3.62 16.99 -19.17
CA VAL A 26 4.08 15.60 -19.28
C VAL A 26 2.86 14.69 -19.19
N PRO A 27 2.68 13.73 -20.13
CA PRO A 27 1.55 12.81 -20.07
C PRO A 27 1.64 11.89 -18.82
N PRO A 28 0.49 11.48 -18.26
CA PRO A 28 0.47 10.56 -17.13
C PRO A 28 1.14 9.23 -17.52
N GLY A 29 2.19 8.83 -16.79
CA GLY A 29 2.95 7.59 -17.02
C GLY A 29 4.39 7.79 -17.50
N GLY A 30 4.81 9.02 -17.84
CA GLY A 30 6.22 9.34 -18.09
C GLY A 30 7.02 9.35 -16.78
N ALA A 31 8.04 8.49 -16.67
CA ALA A 31 8.84 8.31 -15.46
C ALA A 31 9.86 9.44 -15.19
N GLU A 32 9.84 10.53 -15.95
CA GLU A 32 10.77 11.65 -15.75
C GLU A 32 10.17 12.70 -14.81
N THR A 33 10.57 12.64 -13.54
CA THR A 33 10.32 13.73 -12.59
C THR A 33 11.28 14.87 -12.92
N LEU A 34 10.80 15.89 -13.63
CA LEU A 34 11.56 17.11 -13.86
C LEU A 34 12.00 17.69 -12.50
N GLN A 35 13.31 17.77 -12.27
CA GLN A 35 13.91 18.34 -11.07
C GLN A 35 14.15 19.83 -11.29
N LEU A 36 13.53 20.70 -10.51
CA LEU A 36 13.67 22.15 -10.66
C LEU A 36 15.13 22.64 -10.54
N ALA A 37 15.96 21.91 -9.81
CA ALA A 37 17.40 22.19 -9.69
C ALA A 37 18.13 22.18 -11.05
N THR A 38 17.74 21.31 -11.99
CA THR A 38 18.35 21.28 -13.34
C THR A 38 17.97 22.48 -14.18
N LEU A 39 16.88 23.18 -13.82
CA LEU A 39 16.43 24.39 -14.48
C LEU A 39 16.97 25.68 -13.86
N ALA A 40 17.75 25.61 -12.78
CA ALA A 40 18.30 26.78 -12.10
C ALA A 40 19.14 27.68 -13.04
N GLY A 41 19.78 27.11 -14.07
CA GLY A 41 20.55 27.86 -15.07
C GLY A 41 19.71 28.80 -15.96
N PHE A 42 18.39 28.61 -16.01
CA PHE A 42 17.49 29.39 -16.86
C PHE A 42 17.03 30.73 -16.24
N HIS A 43 17.45 31.05 -15.02
CA HIS A 43 17.15 32.33 -14.35
C HIS A 43 17.59 33.58 -15.13
N ARG A 44 18.50 33.44 -16.11
CA ARG A 44 18.94 34.53 -17.00
C ARG A 44 17.93 34.85 -18.11
N HIS A 45 17.07 33.89 -18.45
CA HIS A 45 16.15 33.99 -19.58
C HIS A 45 14.68 34.03 -19.15
N PHE A 46 14.36 33.48 -17.96
CA PHE A 46 13.00 33.44 -17.43
C PHE A 46 12.88 34.25 -16.15
N ALA A 47 11.73 34.90 -15.97
CA ALA A 47 11.40 35.62 -14.75
C ALA A 47 11.12 34.66 -13.58
N GLY A 48 10.75 33.41 -13.84
CA GLY A 48 10.54 32.43 -12.80
C GLY A 48 10.34 31.04 -13.37
N VAL A 49 10.46 30.04 -12.51
CA VAL A 49 10.12 28.65 -12.82
C VAL A 49 9.36 28.06 -11.66
N ALA A 50 8.29 27.35 -11.96
CA ALA A 50 7.54 26.59 -10.98
C ALA A 50 6.98 25.31 -11.59
N LYS A 51 6.69 24.35 -10.72
CA LYS A 51 6.16 23.04 -11.09
C LYS A 51 4.98 22.72 -10.17
N LEU A 52 3.90 22.29 -10.79
CA LEU A 52 2.85 21.58 -10.08
C LEU A 52 3.31 20.15 -9.84
N ALA A 53 3.49 19.77 -8.58
CA ALA A 53 3.85 18.42 -8.17
C ALA A 53 2.79 17.84 -7.22
N GLN A 54 2.78 16.53 -7.08
CA GLN A 54 2.01 15.86 -6.05
C GLN A 54 2.97 15.16 -5.09
N GLN A 55 3.02 15.62 -3.85
CA GLN A 55 3.85 15.05 -2.79
C GLN A 55 2.95 14.43 -1.72
N HIS A 56 3.13 13.14 -1.43
CA HIS A 56 2.35 12.43 -0.40
C HIS A 56 0.82 12.61 -0.55
N GLY A 57 0.32 12.71 -1.78
CA GLY A 57 -1.10 12.94 -2.09
C GLY A 57 -1.54 14.41 -2.06
N GLN A 58 -0.75 15.34 -1.56
CA GLN A 58 -1.05 16.77 -1.61
C GLN A 58 -0.56 17.38 -2.93
N PHE A 59 -1.35 18.27 -3.53
CA PHE A 59 -0.84 19.10 -4.62
C PHE A 59 0.01 20.22 -4.04
N VAL A 60 1.19 20.41 -4.60
CA VAL A 60 2.11 21.47 -4.20
C VAL A 60 2.58 22.22 -5.44
N TRP A 61 2.71 23.52 -5.30
CA TRP A 61 3.34 24.40 -6.26
C TRP A 61 4.77 24.63 -5.80
N GLU A 62 5.71 23.94 -6.43
CA GLU A 62 7.13 24.08 -6.15
C GLU A 62 7.69 25.21 -7.02
N VAL A 63 8.12 26.30 -6.41
CA VAL A 63 8.82 27.42 -7.05
C VAL A 63 10.32 27.12 -6.99
N GLY A 64 10.97 27.03 -8.16
CA GLY A 64 12.41 26.83 -8.23
C GLY A 64 13.17 28.14 -8.05
N PHE A 65 12.74 29.18 -8.76
CA PHE A 65 13.20 30.56 -8.56
C PHE A 65 12.13 31.52 -9.08
N TRP A 66 12.06 32.72 -8.51
CA TRP A 66 11.15 33.75 -8.98
C TRP A 66 11.79 35.12 -8.84
N ARG A 67 11.83 35.90 -9.92
CA ARG A 67 12.45 37.21 -9.95
C ARG A 67 11.41 38.26 -9.62
N HIS A 68 11.69 39.06 -8.61
CA HIS A 68 10.92 40.24 -8.29
C HIS A 68 11.84 41.46 -8.33
N LYS A 69 11.66 42.31 -9.35
CA LYS A 69 12.57 43.43 -9.65
C LYS A 69 14.01 42.91 -9.87
N ASP A 70 14.97 43.38 -9.07
CA ASP A 70 16.38 42.96 -9.15
C ASP A 70 16.75 41.82 -8.18
N ALA A 71 15.79 41.30 -7.42
CA ALA A 71 16.01 40.22 -6.47
C ALA A 71 15.48 38.89 -7.00
N LEU A 72 16.22 37.81 -6.71
CA LEU A 72 15.78 36.43 -6.90
C LEU A 72 15.21 35.94 -5.56
N LEU A 73 13.93 35.57 -5.56
CA LEU A 73 13.28 34.94 -4.41
C LEU A 73 13.79 33.50 -4.26
N PRO A 74 13.94 33.02 -3.02
CA PRO A 74 14.36 31.65 -2.75
C PRO A 74 13.32 30.64 -3.28
N PRO A 75 13.72 29.38 -3.50
CA PRO A 75 12.78 28.31 -3.78
C PRO A 75 11.75 28.20 -2.65
N GLU A 76 10.48 28.00 -3.01
CA GLU A 76 9.37 27.91 -2.07
C GLU A 76 8.45 26.75 -2.50
N VAL A 77 7.85 26.06 -1.54
CA VAL A 77 6.86 25.02 -1.81
C VAL A 77 5.52 25.47 -1.22
N VAL A 78 4.57 25.79 -2.09
CA VAL A 78 3.26 26.31 -1.71
C VAL A 78 2.23 25.19 -1.79
N PRO A 79 1.59 24.78 -0.69
CA PRO A 79 0.55 23.76 -0.74
C PRO A 79 -0.69 24.28 -1.48
N LEU A 80 -1.25 23.45 -2.35
CA LEU A 80 -2.44 23.74 -3.13
C LEU A 80 -3.62 22.89 -2.63
N ARG A 81 -4.82 23.49 -2.67
CA ARG A 81 -6.08 22.81 -2.33
C ARG A 81 -7.10 23.02 -3.42
N PHE A 82 -8.10 22.14 -3.50
CA PHE A 82 -9.22 22.34 -4.42
C PHE A 82 -10.16 23.41 -3.88
N SER A 83 -10.45 24.39 -4.71
CA SER A 83 -11.48 25.38 -4.46
C SER A 83 -12.87 24.72 -4.48
N PRO A 84 -13.74 25.04 -3.50
CA PRO A 84 -15.07 24.44 -3.40
C PRO A 84 -16.05 24.94 -4.48
N ILE A 85 -15.76 26.05 -5.15
CA ILE A 85 -16.68 26.70 -6.11
C ILE A 85 -16.50 26.16 -7.52
N ASP A 86 -15.25 26.06 -7.98
CA ASP A 86 -14.90 25.77 -9.37
C ASP A 86 -14.03 24.51 -9.52
N ARG A 87 -13.69 23.83 -8.41
CA ARG A 87 -12.79 22.67 -8.37
C ARG A 87 -11.40 22.97 -8.96
N GLY A 88 -11.00 24.24 -9.02
CA GLY A 88 -9.64 24.66 -9.39
C GLY A 88 -8.65 24.46 -8.24
N LEU A 89 -7.35 24.37 -8.53
CA LEU A 89 -6.32 24.36 -7.49
C LEU A 89 -5.98 25.79 -7.08
N VAL A 90 -6.01 26.07 -5.77
CA VAL A 90 -5.68 27.37 -5.18
C VAL A 90 -4.58 27.24 -4.14
N ALA A 91 -3.68 28.24 -4.07
CA ALA A 91 -2.64 28.32 -3.06
C ALA A 91 -3.23 28.68 -1.70
N GLY A 92 -2.84 27.95 -0.64
CA GLY A 92 -3.07 28.39 0.72
C GLY A 92 -2.05 29.46 1.08
N SER A 93 -2.46 30.65 1.52
CA SER A 93 -1.51 31.66 2.00
C SER A 93 -0.85 31.17 3.29
N GLY A 94 0.44 30.84 3.23
CA GLY A 94 1.28 30.67 4.41
C GLY A 94 1.56 32.03 5.05
N ALA A 95 1.24 32.16 6.33
CA ALA A 95 1.73 33.14 7.31
C ALA A 95 2.34 34.46 6.78
N GLY A 96 1.51 35.50 6.70
CA GLY A 96 1.95 36.86 6.99
C GLY A 96 1.66 37.15 8.46
N GLU A 97 2.66 37.58 9.22
CA GLU A 97 2.63 37.75 10.70
C GLU A 97 1.68 38.86 11.23
N ASP A 98 0.77 39.42 10.44
CA ASP A 98 -0.12 40.52 10.86
C ASP A 98 -1.61 40.31 10.51
N ALA A 99 -2.08 39.07 10.42
CA ALA A 99 -3.51 38.79 10.30
C ALA A 99 -4.14 38.56 11.69
N ALA A 100 -5.10 39.42 12.04
CA ALA A 100 -5.89 39.32 13.27
C ALA A 100 -6.58 37.94 13.40
N PRO A 101 -6.86 37.44 14.62
CA PRO A 101 -7.31 36.06 14.86
C PRO A 101 -8.69 35.68 14.30
N GLU A 102 -9.42 36.61 13.67
CA GLU A 102 -10.81 36.41 13.23
C GLU A 102 -10.98 36.12 11.74
N GLU A 103 -9.92 36.18 10.93
CA GLU A 103 -10.01 35.85 9.50
C GLU A 103 -8.97 34.79 9.13
N LEU A 104 -9.28 33.52 9.42
CA LEU A 104 -8.68 32.37 8.75
C LEU A 104 -9.06 32.45 7.25
N PRO A 105 -8.15 32.74 6.31
CA PRO A 105 -8.44 32.53 4.90
C PRO A 105 -8.17 31.04 4.62
N ALA A 106 -8.98 30.17 5.23
CA ALA A 106 -8.90 28.73 5.13
C ALA A 106 -10.12 28.24 4.33
N LEU A 107 -10.02 28.26 3.00
CA LEU A 107 -10.94 27.50 2.16
C LEU A 107 -10.57 26.00 2.25
N LEU A 108 -10.81 25.42 3.43
CA LEU A 108 -11.06 23.99 3.58
C LEU A 108 -12.25 23.66 2.66
N ALA A 109 -12.28 22.47 2.07
CA ALA A 109 -13.56 21.97 1.58
C ALA A 109 -14.54 21.98 2.78
N PRO A 110 -15.80 22.36 2.59
CA PRO A 110 -16.70 22.71 3.70
C PRO A 110 -16.94 21.57 4.71
N ASP A 111 -16.56 20.33 4.35
CA ASP A 111 -16.67 19.13 5.17
C ASP A 111 -15.31 18.48 5.50
N GLU A 112 -14.18 19.18 5.33
CA GLU A 112 -12.85 18.58 5.49
C GLU A 112 -12.58 18.10 6.93
N ASP A 113 -13.11 18.82 7.93
CA ASP A 113 -13.05 18.52 9.36
C ASP A 113 -14.04 17.43 9.80
N ARG A 114 -14.99 17.08 8.93
CA ARG A 114 -16.02 16.08 9.21
C ARG A 114 -15.41 14.68 9.24
N VAL A 115 -15.56 13.99 10.36
CA VAL A 115 -15.12 12.60 10.55
C VAL A 115 -16.34 11.71 10.78
N ILE A 116 -16.54 10.74 9.90
CA ILE A 116 -17.61 9.74 9.94
C ILE A 116 -16.98 8.40 10.26
N VAL A 117 -17.44 7.72 11.30
CA VAL A 117 -16.86 6.45 11.73
C VAL A 117 -17.96 5.40 11.88
N SER A 118 -17.67 4.17 11.46
CA SER A 118 -18.49 3.01 11.80
C SER A 118 -18.39 2.73 13.31
N ARG A 119 -19.51 2.39 13.96
CA ARG A 119 -19.57 2.09 15.41
C ARG A 119 -18.56 1.00 15.79
N ASP A 120 -18.47 -0.05 14.99
CA ASP A 120 -17.56 -1.18 15.25
C ASP A 120 -16.08 -0.76 15.17
N ALA A 121 -15.75 0.27 14.39
CA ALA A 121 -14.38 0.80 14.30
C ALA A 121 -13.94 1.54 15.58
N VAL A 122 -14.87 1.90 16.48
CA VAL A 122 -14.59 2.64 17.72
C VAL A 122 -15.21 1.99 18.95
N LEU A 123 -15.76 0.78 18.82
CA LEU A 123 -16.54 0.10 19.87
C LEU A 123 -15.77 -0.09 21.18
N ARG A 124 -14.45 -0.30 21.10
CA ARG A 124 -13.57 -0.53 22.27
C ARG A 124 -13.06 0.75 22.92
N GLU A 125 -13.35 1.91 22.34
CA GLU A 125 -12.81 3.17 22.81
C GLU A 125 -13.64 3.73 23.96
N ARG A 126 -12.94 4.15 25.03
CA ARG A 126 -13.59 4.72 26.22
C ARG A 126 -14.10 6.15 25.99
N TRP A 127 -13.49 6.84 25.03
CA TRP A 127 -13.79 8.22 24.70
C TRP A 127 -13.54 8.45 23.21
N ILE A 128 -14.46 9.17 22.57
CA ILE A 128 -14.41 9.54 21.16
C ILE A 128 -14.62 11.07 21.09
N PRO A 129 -13.92 11.79 20.21
CA PRO A 129 -14.15 13.22 20.02
C PRO A 129 -15.61 13.54 19.70
N ALA A 130 -16.16 14.59 20.33
CA ALA A 130 -17.57 14.96 20.19
C ALA A 130 -17.96 15.39 18.76
N ASN A 131 -16.98 15.82 17.95
CA ASN A 131 -17.17 16.22 16.55
C ASN A 131 -17.19 15.02 15.58
N TRP A 132 -16.97 13.78 16.06
CA TRP A 132 -17.05 12.59 15.21
C TRP A 132 -18.50 12.11 15.09
N GLN A 133 -18.94 11.90 13.85
CA GLN A 133 -20.22 11.29 13.55
C GLN A 133 -20.08 9.76 13.59
N VAL A 134 -20.62 9.12 14.62
CA VAL A 134 -20.66 7.66 14.73
C VAL A 134 -21.91 7.12 14.02
N ALA A 135 -21.72 6.33 12.97
CA ALA A 135 -22.76 5.62 12.25
C ALA A 135 -22.89 4.18 12.77
N ASP A 136 -24.06 3.55 12.61
CA ASP A 136 -24.32 2.23 13.20
C ASP A 136 -23.46 1.11 12.64
N ASP A 137 -23.16 1.14 11.35
CA ASP A 137 -22.28 0.18 10.67
C ASP A 137 -21.55 0.84 9.48
N ASN A 138 -20.79 0.03 8.72
CA ASN A 138 -20.08 0.52 7.53
C ASN A 138 -21.03 1.02 6.43
N ALA A 139 -22.23 0.43 6.28
CA ALA A 139 -23.17 0.83 5.25
C ALA A 139 -23.79 2.19 5.59
N ALA A 140 -24.14 2.42 6.85
CA ALA A 140 -24.60 3.70 7.38
C ALA A 140 -23.49 4.76 7.31
N ALA A 141 -22.23 4.41 7.59
CA ALA A 141 -21.09 5.32 7.42
C ALA A 141 -20.92 5.72 5.95
N ALA A 142 -21.03 4.76 5.02
CA ALA A 142 -20.97 5.04 3.59
C ALA A 142 -22.14 5.91 3.11
N ALA A 143 -23.36 5.63 3.58
CA ALA A 143 -24.54 6.41 3.27
C ALA A 143 -24.42 7.85 3.81
N ALA A 144 -23.95 8.03 5.04
CA ALA A 144 -23.72 9.34 5.64
C ALA A 144 -22.66 10.17 4.90
N ALA A 145 -21.71 9.51 4.24
CA ALA A 145 -20.70 10.15 3.40
C ALA A 145 -21.19 10.50 1.98
N THR A 146 -22.45 10.19 1.63
CA THR A 146 -23.00 10.53 0.32
C THR A 146 -23.01 12.05 0.13
N GLY A 147 -22.39 12.52 -0.96
CA GLY A 147 -22.23 13.96 -1.24
C GLY A 147 -21.10 14.64 -0.46
N ALA A 148 -20.39 13.92 0.41
CA ALA A 148 -19.17 14.41 1.02
C ALA A 148 -18.07 14.61 -0.03
N VAL A 149 -17.30 15.68 0.10
CA VAL A 149 -16.24 16.06 -0.85
C VAL A 149 -14.87 15.73 -0.26
N ALA A 150 -14.62 16.16 0.97
CA ALA A 150 -13.35 15.96 1.63
C ALA A 150 -13.47 15.34 3.03
N ALA A 151 -14.64 14.88 3.46
CA ALA A 151 -14.78 14.21 4.76
C ALA A 151 -13.81 13.01 4.94
N THR A 152 -13.61 12.63 6.20
CA THR A 152 -12.87 11.42 6.57
C THR A 152 -13.86 10.33 6.95
N VAL A 153 -13.81 9.17 6.29
CA VAL A 153 -14.67 8.01 6.55
C VAL A 153 -13.82 6.86 7.07
N MET A 154 -14.07 6.39 8.29
CA MET A 154 -13.40 5.23 8.87
C MET A 154 -14.35 4.03 8.91
N LEU A 155 -14.04 3.02 8.10
CA LEU A 155 -14.74 1.75 8.03
C LEU A 155 -14.06 0.70 8.92
N HIS A 156 -14.84 -0.24 9.40
CA HIS A 156 -14.38 -1.37 10.20
C HIS A 156 -14.06 -2.59 9.33
N TYR A 157 -12.95 -3.27 9.64
CA TYR A 157 -12.65 -4.61 9.19
C TYR A 157 -12.64 -5.56 10.39
N GLY A 158 -13.65 -6.44 10.44
CA GLY A 158 -13.78 -7.45 11.48
C GLY A 158 -13.19 -8.80 11.11
N GLN A 159 -13.62 -9.35 9.97
CA GLN A 159 -13.32 -10.72 9.55
C GLN A 159 -13.28 -10.88 8.03
N LEU A 160 -12.60 -11.92 7.54
CA LEU A 160 -12.43 -12.21 6.11
C LEU A 160 -13.76 -12.38 5.36
N ALA A 161 -14.79 -12.96 5.99
CA ALA A 161 -16.10 -13.16 5.34
C ALA A 161 -16.76 -11.85 4.87
N GLY A 162 -16.44 -10.71 5.50
CA GLY A 162 -16.94 -9.39 5.13
C GLY A 162 -16.07 -8.64 4.11
N LEU A 163 -14.98 -9.24 3.63
CA LEU A 163 -14.00 -8.56 2.78
C LEU A 163 -14.61 -8.04 1.48
N GLU A 164 -15.46 -8.82 0.80
CA GLU A 164 -16.09 -8.40 -0.45
C GLU A 164 -17.02 -7.19 -0.23
N THR A 165 -17.82 -7.22 0.84
CA THR A 165 -18.71 -6.12 1.20
C THR A 165 -17.91 -4.85 1.52
N LEU A 166 -16.85 -4.97 2.30
CA LEU A 166 -15.96 -3.85 2.63
C LEU A 166 -15.26 -3.30 1.37
N ALA A 167 -14.78 -4.17 0.48
CA ALA A 167 -14.18 -3.77 -0.80
C ALA A 167 -15.16 -2.95 -1.65
N GLY A 168 -16.41 -3.40 -1.76
CA GLY A 168 -17.49 -2.68 -2.45
C GLY A 168 -17.76 -1.31 -1.82
N GLN A 169 -17.78 -1.21 -0.48
CA GLN A 169 -17.99 0.05 0.23
C GLN A 169 -16.85 1.04 0.01
N VAL A 170 -15.59 0.60 0.11
CA VAL A 170 -14.40 1.44 -0.17
C VAL A 170 -14.43 1.96 -1.61
N HIS A 171 -14.73 1.08 -2.57
CA HIS A 171 -14.83 1.44 -3.98
C HIS A 171 -15.96 2.44 -4.23
N GLN A 172 -17.15 2.19 -3.70
CA GLN A 172 -18.32 3.07 -3.84
C GLN A 172 -18.04 4.47 -3.27
N LEU A 173 -17.43 4.54 -2.09
CA LEU A 173 -17.01 5.80 -1.47
C LEU A 173 -16.02 6.55 -2.35
N ARG A 174 -15.00 5.87 -2.88
CA ARG A 174 -13.98 6.50 -3.73
C ARG A 174 -14.56 6.97 -5.07
N HIS A 175 -15.42 6.16 -5.66
CA HIS A 175 -16.07 6.47 -6.94
C HIS A 175 -17.06 7.63 -6.81
N GLY A 176 -17.84 7.67 -5.71
CA GLY A 176 -18.84 8.71 -5.46
C GLY A 176 -18.29 10.02 -4.88
N GLY A 177 -17.37 9.94 -3.92
CA GLY A 177 -16.77 11.09 -3.22
C GLY A 177 -15.52 11.67 -3.89
N GLY A 178 -15.02 11.03 -4.96
CA GLY A 178 -13.86 11.50 -5.69
C GLY A 178 -12.55 11.39 -4.89
N LYS A 179 -11.52 12.10 -5.33
CA LYS A 179 -10.14 11.94 -4.81
C LYS A 179 -9.86 12.64 -3.47
N ALA A 180 -10.64 13.65 -3.11
CA ALA A 180 -10.42 14.43 -1.89
C ALA A 180 -10.98 13.74 -0.62
N LEU A 181 -11.93 12.80 -0.77
CA LEU A 181 -12.44 12.01 0.34
C LEU A 181 -11.32 11.16 0.97
N LYS A 182 -11.22 11.14 2.30
CA LYS A 182 -10.26 10.29 3.01
C LYS A 182 -10.96 9.04 3.50
N ILE A 183 -10.55 7.88 3.00
CA ILE A 183 -11.14 6.59 3.34
C ILE A 183 -10.11 5.80 4.16
N VAL A 184 -10.50 5.41 5.36
CA VAL A 184 -9.66 4.66 6.30
C VAL A 184 -10.34 3.34 6.62
N VAL A 185 -9.57 2.26 6.64
CA VAL A 185 -10.04 0.94 7.09
C VAL A 185 -9.33 0.63 8.39
N ARG A 186 -10.07 0.30 9.45
CA ARG A 186 -9.50 -0.07 10.74
C ARG A 186 -9.77 -1.53 11.06
N GLU A 187 -8.71 -2.27 11.32
CA GLU A 187 -8.79 -3.64 11.81
C GLU A 187 -9.25 -3.67 13.27
N ASP A 188 -10.04 -4.68 13.62
CA ASP A 188 -10.45 -4.97 15.00
C ASP A 188 -9.90 -6.31 15.48
N HIS A 189 -10.45 -7.42 14.96
CA HIS A 189 -10.14 -8.77 15.43
C HIS A 189 -9.11 -9.48 14.54
N GLU A 190 -9.47 -9.73 13.28
CA GLU A 190 -8.57 -10.36 12.31
C GLU A 190 -7.57 -9.36 11.73
N ILE A 191 -6.33 -9.81 11.51
CA ILE A 191 -5.34 -9.02 10.77
C ILE A 191 -5.71 -9.07 9.29
N LEU A 192 -5.75 -7.92 8.64
CA LEU A 192 -5.89 -7.84 7.21
C LEU A 192 -4.56 -8.28 6.59
N ARG A 193 -4.52 -9.50 6.03
CA ARG A 193 -3.31 -10.01 5.37
C ARG A 193 -2.85 -9.01 4.29
N GLN A 194 -1.55 -8.93 4.06
CA GLN A 194 -0.91 -7.95 3.17
C GLN A 194 -1.57 -7.81 1.78
N ARG A 195 -2.01 -8.92 1.17
CA ARG A 195 -2.72 -8.89 -0.12
C ARG A 195 -4.05 -8.14 -0.08
N TYR A 196 -4.79 -8.30 1.02
CA TYR A 196 -6.08 -7.64 1.23
C TYR A 196 -5.89 -6.18 1.63
N GLU A 197 -4.83 -5.85 2.35
CA GLU A 197 -4.42 -4.46 2.58
C GLU A 197 -4.13 -3.74 1.25
N LEU A 198 -3.33 -4.37 0.38
CA LEU A 198 -3.06 -3.84 -0.96
C LEU A 198 -4.35 -3.68 -1.80
N LEU A 199 -5.28 -4.62 -1.69
CA LEU A 199 -6.60 -4.51 -2.31
C LEU A 199 -7.32 -3.24 -1.83
N MET A 200 -7.48 -3.04 -0.52
CA MET A 200 -8.16 -1.86 0.03
C MET A 200 -7.52 -0.56 -0.46
N MET A 201 -6.19 -0.50 -0.43
CA MET A 201 -5.42 0.66 -0.88
C MET A 201 -5.60 0.94 -2.38
N THR A 202 -5.70 -0.12 -3.18
CA THR A 202 -5.91 -0.01 -4.64
C THR A 202 -7.34 0.42 -4.97
N LEU A 203 -8.33 -0.08 -4.23
CA LEU A 203 -9.74 0.26 -4.42
C LEU A 203 -10.06 1.71 -4.05
N GLY A 204 -9.34 2.29 -3.08
CA GLY A 204 -9.59 3.67 -2.71
C GLY A 204 -9.20 4.08 -1.29
N ALA A 205 -8.80 3.15 -0.43
CA ALA A 205 -8.37 3.49 0.92
C ALA A 205 -7.08 4.33 0.89
N ASN A 206 -7.03 5.33 1.76
CA ASN A 206 -5.85 6.14 2.03
C ASN A 206 -4.95 5.44 3.05
N LEU A 207 -5.55 4.75 4.02
CA LEU A 207 -4.85 4.15 5.14
C LEU A 207 -5.58 2.90 5.64
N VAL A 208 -4.82 1.88 6.02
CA VAL A 208 -5.28 0.77 6.84
C VAL A 208 -4.64 0.91 8.22
N ILE A 209 -5.45 0.89 9.28
CA ILE A 209 -5.02 0.99 10.67
C ILE A 209 -5.03 -0.41 11.26
N HIS A 210 -3.86 -0.86 11.71
CA HIS A 210 -3.70 -2.20 12.29
C HIS A 210 -4.43 -2.36 13.62
N ARG A 211 -4.79 -3.61 13.92
CA ARG A 211 -5.35 -3.99 15.22
C ARG A 211 -4.38 -3.59 16.33
N ASN A 212 -4.90 -3.24 17.50
CA ASN A 212 -4.14 -2.77 18.66
C ASN A 212 -3.42 -1.41 18.50
N THR A 213 -3.64 -0.67 17.41
CA THR A 213 -3.16 0.73 17.33
C THR A 213 -3.84 1.57 18.42
N PRO A 214 -3.08 2.22 19.34
CA PRO A 214 -3.67 3.04 20.39
C PRO A 214 -4.51 4.18 19.80
N PHE A 215 -5.65 4.49 20.39
CA PHE A 215 -6.59 5.48 19.84
C PHE A 215 -5.97 6.87 19.64
N ALA A 216 -5.11 7.33 20.55
CA ALA A 216 -4.37 8.57 20.36
C ALA A 216 -3.55 8.58 19.05
N ARG A 217 -2.95 7.43 18.69
CA ARG A 217 -2.22 7.28 17.43
C ARG A 217 -3.16 7.26 16.23
N VAL A 218 -4.35 6.67 16.36
CA VAL A 218 -5.41 6.72 15.34
C VAL A 218 -5.78 8.18 15.05
N GLN A 219 -6.00 8.99 16.09
CA GLN A 219 -6.31 10.42 15.91
C GLN A 219 -5.20 11.16 15.16
N THR A 220 -3.94 11.00 15.57
CA THR A 220 -2.79 11.58 14.85
C THR A 220 -2.70 11.11 13.39
N MET A 221 -3.03 9.85 13.11
CA MET A 221 -3.07 9.34 11.74
C MET A 221 -4.17 10.01 10.92
N LEU A 222 -5.37 10.21 11.49
CA LEU A 222 -6.47 10.89 10.80
C LEU A 222 -6.18 12.38 10.57
N GLU A 223 -5.52 13.05 11.51
CA GLU A 223 -5.04 14.43 11.37
C GLU A 223 -4.01 14.54 10.23
N ALA A 224 -3.09 13.58 10.13
CA ALA A 224 -2.09 13.55 9.07
C ALA A 224 -2.68 13.30 7.66
N LEU A 225 -3.89 12.76 7.58
CA LEU A 225 -4.61 12.57 6.31
C LEU A 225 -5.30 13.86 5.81
N GLN A 226 -5.43 14.89 6.64
CA GLN A 226 -6.06 16.14 6.23
C GLN A 226 -5.25 16.82 5.12
N GLY A 227 -5.94 17.41 4.14
CA GLY A 227 -5.34 17.94 2.91
C GLY A 227 -4.85 16.92 1.89
N GLN A 228 -4.81 15.61 2.20
CA GLN A 228 -4.36 14.61 1.22
C GLN A 228 -5.42 14.35 0.14
N VAL A 229 -4.97 14.20 -1.10
CA VAL A 229 -5.78 13.78 -2.25
C VAL A 229 -5.29 12.44 -2.76
N PHE A 230 -6.23 11.52 -2.97
CA PHE A 230 -5.93 10.20 -3.51
C PHE A 230 -5.35 10.30 -4.94
N SER A 231 -4.12 9.83 -5.12
CA SER A 231 -3.37 9.99 -6.38
C SER A 231 -3.61 8.86 -7.39
N ARG A 232 -3.92 7.66 -6.90
CA ARG A 232 -4.06 6.45 -7.74
C ARG A 232 -5.28 6.56 -8.68
N PRO A 233 -5.25 5.87 -9.84
CA PRO A 233 -6.44 5.73 -10.68
C PRO A 233 -7.59 5.08 -9.89
N ILE A 234 -8.80 5.56 -10.12
CA ILE A 234 -10.01 4.93 -9.57
C ILE A 234 -10.37 3.79 -10.51
N LEU A 235 -10.43 2.58 -9.98
CA LEU A 235 -10.80 1.41 -10.77
C LEU A 235 -12.28 1.49 -11.19
N PRO A 236 -12.62 1.11 -12.43
CA PRO A 236 -14.02 1.12 -12.88
C PRO A 236 -14.86 0.05 -12.19
N ASP A 237 -14.26 -1.10 -11.87
CA ASP A 237 -14.91 -2.25 -11.24
C ASP A 237 -14.04 -2.82 -10.13
N PHE A 238 -14.63 -2.97 -8.94
CA PHE A 238 -13.93 -3.54 -7.79
C PHE A 238 -13.80 -5.06 -7.87
N LYS A 239 -14.70 -5.77 -8.59
CA LYS A 239 -14.67 -7.23 -8.67
C LYS A 239 -13.43 -7.73 -9.39
N SER A 240 -12.97 -6.99 -10.39
CA SER A 240 -11.69 -7.23 -11.08
C SER A 240 -10.49 -7.14 -10.13
N ALA A 241 -10.50 -6.21 -9.18
CA ALA A 241 -9.45 -6.14 -8.16
C ALA A 241 -9.60 -7.22 -7.08
N LEU A 242 -10.83 -7.58 -6.71
CA LEU A 242 -11.08 -8.66 -5.75
C LEU A 242 -10.59 -10.00 -6.29
N SER A 243 -10.85 -10.29 -7.58
CA SER A 243 -10.37 -11.54 -8.20
C SER A 243 -8.84 -11.64 -8.25
N ALA A 244 -8.13 -10.51 -8.31
CA ALA A 244 -6.67 -10.45 -8.28
C ALA A 244 -6.04 -11.00 -6.99
N VAL A 245 -6.73 -10.87 -5.84
CA VAL A 245 -6.24 -11.39 -4.54
C VAL A 245 -6.73 -12.79 -4.21
N VAL A 246 -7.66 -13.33 -5.00
CA VAL A 246 -8.14 -14.70 -4.82
C VAL A 246 -7.10 -15.65 -5.37
N ALA A 247 -6.57 -16.49 -4.48
CA ALA A 247 -5.65 -17.55 -4.87
C ALA A 247 -6.36 -18.61 -5.70
N THR A 248 -5.60 -19.27 -6.58
CA THR A 248 -6.10 -20.46 -7.28
C THR A 248 -6.24 -21.61 -6.29
N ALA A 249 -7.20 -22.53 -6.53
CA ALA A 249 -7.41 -23.69 -5.67
C ALA A 249 -6.28 -24.73 -5.74
N ALA A 250 -5.46 -24.68 -6.79
CA ALA A 250 -4.27 -25.52 -6.91
C ALA A 250 -3.23 -25.16 -5.85
N THR A 251 -2.62 -26.18 -5.27
CA THR A 251 -1.58 -26.09 -4.24
C THR A 251 -0.56 -27.20 -4.44
N GLY A 252 0.70 -26.97 -4.09
CA GLY A 252 1.70 -28.01 -4.11
C GLY A 252 2.19 -28.31 -5.53
N TYR A 253 2.60 -29.57 -5.73
CA TYR A 253 3.14 -30.01 -7.01
C TYR A 253 2.07 -30.02 -8.10
N VAL A 254 2.37 -29.41 -9.23
CA VAL A 254 1.60 -29.53 -10.47
C VAL A 254 2.53 -29.85 -11.65
N PRO A 255 2.03 -30.55 -12.69
CA PRO A 255 2.82 -30.83 -13.88
C PRO A 255 3.36 -29.55 -14.52
N PRO A 256 4.53 -29.60 -15.20
CA PRO A 256 5.22 -28.39 -15.63
C PRO A 256 4.43 -27.51 -16.62
N ALA A 257 3.66 -28.13 -17.53
CA ALA A 257 2.79 -27.40 -18.45
C ALA A 257 1.67 -26.64 -17.70
N ASP A 258 1.05 -27.29 -16.72
CA ASP A 258 0.00 -26.70 -15.89
C ASP A 258 0.59 -25.60 -15.00
N PHE A 259 1.77 -25.80 -14.44
CA PHE A 259 2.49 -24.79 -13.67
C PHE A 259 2.68 -23.49 -14.47
N ILE A 260 3.21 -23.60 -15.69
CA ILE A 260 3.46 -22.44 -16.56
C ILE A 260 2.14 -21.71 -16.86
N ALA A 261 1.08 -22.45 -17.21
CA ALA A 261 -0.22 -21.88 -17.50
C ALA A 261 -0.83 -21.18 -16.27
N LEU A 262 -0.84 -21.84 -15.12
CA LEU A 262 -1.39 -21.31 -13.86
C LEU A 262 -0.65 -20.05 -13.40
N VAL A 263 0.68 -20.04 -13.47
CA VAL A 263 1.48 -18.87 -13.09
C VAL A 263 1.23 -17.72 -14.05
N ARG A 264 1.19 -17.95 -15.38
CA ARG A 264 0.86 -16.89 -16.37
C ARG A 264 -0.51 -16.28 -16.11
N THR A 265 -1.55 -17.11 -15.96
CA THR A 265 -2.90 -16.63 -15.64
C THR A 265 -2.94 -15.86 -14.33
N THR A 266 -2.17 -16.29 -13.32
CA THR A 266 -2.09 -15.60 -12.03
C THR A 266 -1.43 -14.23 -12.17
N LEU A 267 -0.35 -14.10 -12.94
CA LEU A 267 0.32 -12.81 -13.21
C LEU A 267 -0.59 -11.84 -13.97
N GLU A 268 -1.31 -12.34 -14.99
CA GLU A 268 -2.25 -11.53 -15.76
C GLU A 268 -3.38 -11.00 -14.86
N ARG A 269 -4.01 -11.89 -14.09
CA ARG A 269 -5.11 -11.53 -13.17
C ARG A 269 -4.67 -10.55 -12.09
N SER A 270 -3.47 -10.73 -11.55
CA SER A 270 -2.95 -9.92 -10.43
C SER A 270 -2.38 -8.56 -10.82
N SER A 271 -2.17 -8.32 -12.13
CA SER A 271 -1.60 -7.09 -12.67
C SER A 271 -2.39 -5.83 -12.31
N VAL A 272 -3.72 -5.95 -12.18
CA VAL A 272 -4.66 -4.85 -11.85
C VAL A 272 -4.27 -4.13 -10.56
N ILE A 273 -3.81 -4.89 -9.56
CA ILE A 273 -3.39 -4.35 -8.25
C ILE A 273 -1.88 -4.43 -8.03
N ARG A 274 -1.12 -4.90 -9.03
CA ARG A 274 0.32 -5.21 -8.92
C ARG A 274 0.63 -6.04 -7.68
N LEU A 275 -0.11 -7.12 -7.48
CA LEU A 275 0.12 -8.01 -6.36
C LEU A 275 1.53 -8.63 -6.50
N PRO A 276 2.38 -8.58 -5.47
CA PRO A 276 3.71 -9.16 -5.53
C PRO A 276 3.62 -10.69 -5.50
N HIS A 277 4.47 -11.31 -6.31
CA HIS A 277 4.65 -12.75 -6.38
C HIS A 277 6.14 -13.06 -6.39
N VAL A 278 6.52 -14.25 -5.94
CA VAL A 278 7.90 -14.71 -6.05
C VAL A 278 7.93 -16.05 -6.76
N LEU A 279 8.80 -16.19 -7.76
CA LEU A 279 9.17 -17.46 -8.36
C LEU A 279 10.63 -17.75 -8.01
N LEU A 280 10.87 -18.93 -7.47
CA LEU A 280 12.20 -19.47 -7.27
C LEU A 280 12.49 -20.53 -8.32
N GLU A 281 13.68 -20.45 -8.88
CA GLU A 281 14.31 -21.53 -9.64
C GLU A 281 15.42 -22.10 -8.75
N LEU A 282 15.30 -23.39 -8.41
CA LEU A 282 16.12 -24.08 -7.42
C LEU A 282 16.88 -25.23 -8.11
N PRO A 283 18.10 -24.98 -8.63
CA PRO A 283 18.91 -26.02 -9.26
C PRO A 283 19.23 -27.14 -8.28
N LEU A 284 18.92 -28.38 -8.67
CA LEU A 284 19.19 -29.55 -7.85
C LEU A 284 20.70 -29.85 -7.79
N LEU A 285 21.14 -30.36 -6.64
CA LEU A 285 22.46 -30.99 -6.54
C LEU A 285 22.50 -32.24 -7.43
N PRO A 286 23.66 -32.58 -8.06
CA PRO A 286 23.75 -33.69 -9.01
C PRO A 286 23.34 -35.06 -8.46
N GLU A 287 23.43 -35.24 -7.15
CA GLU A 287 23.16 -36.49 -6.44
C GLU A 287 21.71 -36.60 -5.92
N VAL A 288 20.95 -35.51 -6.02
CA VAL A 288 19.61 -35.40 -5.44
C VAL A 288 18.54 -35.65 -6.49
N ALA A 289 17.66 -36.61 -6.22
CA ALA A 289 16.52 -36.86 -7.09
C ALA A 289 15.43 -35.79 -6.87
N HIS A 290 14.73 -35.41 -7.95
CA HIS A 290 13.59 -34.47 -7.88
C HIS A 290 12.56 -34.86 -6.82
N VAL A 291 12.28 -36.17 -6.70
CA VAL A 291 11.30 -36.70 -5.75
C VAL A 291 11.64 -36.40 -4.29
N ASP A 292 12.93 -36.34 -3.93
CA ASP A 292 13.35 -36.04 -2.56
C ASP A 292 13.14 -34.57 -2.23
N ALA A 293 13.51 -33.69 -3.16
CA ALA A 293 13.31 -32.25 -3.04
C ALA A 293 11.81 -31.88 -3.03
N LEU A 294 11.01 -32.50 -3.91
CA LEU A 294 9.57 -32.27 -3.99
C LEU A 294 8.83 -32.80 -2.75
N ARG A 295 9.25 -33.93 -2.18
CA ARG A 295 8.69 -34.43 -0.92
C ARG A 295 9.02 -33.51 0.26
N ALA A 296 10.20 -32.90 0.24
CA ALA A 296 10.60 -31.92 1.25
C ALA A 296 9.84 -30.60 1.13
N CYS A 297 9.35 -30.24 -0.07
CA CYS A 297 8.61 -29.03 -0.39
C CYS A 297 7.09 -29.19 -0.15
N GLN A 298 6.60 -28.69 0.98
CA GLN A 298 5.20 -28.79 1.39
C GLN A 298 4.46 -27.47 1.22
N MET A 299 4.14 -27.11 -0.01
CA MET A 299 3.30 -25.94 -0.32
C MET A 299 1.83 -26.26 -0.07
N ARG A 300 1.32 -25.86 1.09
CA ARG A 300 -0.05 -26.13 1.54
C ARG A 300 -0.99 -24.94 1.36
N ASP A 301 -0.43 -23.75 1.15
CA ASP A 301 -1.22 -22.53 0.99
C ASP A 301 -1.81 -22.44 -0.42
N ALA A 302 -3.09 -22.03 -0.50
CA ALA A 302 -3.80 -21.82 -1.76
C ALA A 302 -2.99 -20.89 -2.68
N GLY A 303 -2.72 -21.34 -3.91
CA GLY A 303 -1.98 -20.60 -4.92
C GLY A 303 -0.46 -20.76 -4.86
N ASP A 304 0.09 -21.40 -3.82
CA ASP A 304 1.51 -21.75 -3.77
C ASP A 304 1.73 -23.06 -4.52
N LEU A 305 2.60 -23.03 -5.51
CA LEU A 305 2.77 -24.11 -6.48
C LEU A 305 4.24 -24.48 -6.60
N CYS A 306 4.52 -25.76 -6.84
CA CYS A 306 5.84 -26.20 -7.26
C CYS A 306 5.78 -27.12 -8.47
N THR A 307 6.89 -27.22 -9.19
CA THR A 307 7.02 -28.13 -10.32
C THR A 307 8.47 -28.55 -10.53
N ALA A 308 8.70 -29.53 -11.40
CA ALA A 308 10.02 -30.02 -11.76
C ALA A 308 10.41 -29.58 -13.17
N GLY A 309 11.61 -29.04 -13.32
CA GLY A 309 12.30 -28.92 -14.60
C GLY A 309 13.13 -30.19 -14.89
N SER A 310 14.13 -30.07 -15.77
CA SER A 310 15.04 -31.17 -16.08
C SER A 310 16.10 -31.40 -15.00
N ASN A 311 16.56 -30.33 -14.33
CA ASN A 311 17.56 -30.39 -13.25
C ASN A 311 17.33 -29.33 -12.16
N ALA A 312 16.07 -28.91 -11.98
CA ALA A 312 15.71 -27.88 -11.02
C ALA A 312 14.28 -28.10 -10.51
N VAL A 313 13.99 -27.57 -9.32
CA VAL A 313 12.62 -27.40 -8.82
C VAL A 313 12.25 -25.94 -8.94
N TYR A 314 11.04 -25.66 -9.41
CA TYR A 314 10.48 -24.32 -9.43
C TYR A 314 9.44 -24.20 -8.33
N ALA A 315 9.48 -23.11 -7.55
CA ALA A 315 8.54 -22.84 -6.47
C ALA A 315 7.96 -21.43 -6.63
N PHE A 316 6.66 -21.33 -6.81
CA PHE A 316 5.91 -20.09 -6.96
C PHE A 316 5.12 -19.81 -5.68
N PHE A 317 5.32 -18.63 -5.11
CA PHE A 317 4.65 -18.15 -3.92
C PHE A 317 3.65 -17.05 -4.29
N PHE A 318 2.37 -17.33 -4.08
CA PHE A 318 1.28 -16.40 -4.35
C PHE A 318 1.23 -15.30 -3.28
N ALA A 319 1.04 -14.04 -3.71
CA ALA A 319 0.97 -12.90 -2.81
C ALA A 319 2.18 -12.72 -1.87
N CYS A 320 3.36 -13.22 -2.26
CA CYS A 320 4.59 -13.12 -1.50
C CYS A 320 5.46 -11.98 -2.01
N ARG A 321 6.09 -11.24 -1.09
CA ARG A 321 7.14 -10.28 -1.42
C ARG A 321 8.52 -10.91 -1.38
N LEU A 322 9.46 -10.34 -2.13
CA LEU A 322 10.82 -10.85 -2.21
C LEU A 322 11.52 -10.82 -0.84
N GLU A 323 11.25 -9.82 0.00
CA GLU A 323 11.79 -9.74 1.37
C GLU A 323 11.34 -10.89 2.29
N ASN A 324 10.21 -11.52 1.99
CA ASN A 324 9.61 -12.55 2.84
C ASN A 324 9.91 -13.97 2.35
N VAL A 325 10.55 -14.13 1.19
CA VAL A 325 10.73 -15.43 0.55
C VAL A 325 11.54 -16.41 1.39
N GLU A 326 12.57 -15.93 2.12
CA GLU A 326 13.38 -16.79 2.98
C GLU A 326 12.57 -17.34 4.16
N THR A 327 11.66 -16.53 4.69
CA THR A 327 10.70 -16.98 5.70
C THR A 327 9.71 -17.97 5.11
N ALA A 328 9.20 -17.72 3.90
CA ALA A 328 8.30 -18.64 3.21
C ALA A 328 8.97 -20.01 2.95
N CYS A 329 10.22 -20.01 2.48
CA CYS A 329 11.00 -21.23 2.27
C CYS A 329 11.17 -22.05 3.56
N ARG A 330 11.43 -21.41 4.70
CA ARG A 330 11.54 -22.11 5.99
C ARG A 330 10.24 -22.77 6.44
N HIS A 331 9.09 -22.24 6.04
CA HIS A 331 7.78 -22.84 6.35
C HIS A 331 7.43 -23.99 5.40
N VAL A 332 7.80 -23.86 4.12
CA VAL A 332 7.45 -24.83 3.08
C VAL A 332 8.41 -26.02 3.05
N PHE A 333 9.71 -25.81 3.27
CA PHE A 333 10.68 -26.89 3.24
C PHE A 333 10.87 -27.53 4.61
N THR A 334 10.59 -28.83 4.71
CA THR A 334 10.74 -29.62 5.95
C THR A 334 12.19 -29.90 6.34
N ARG A 335 13.13 -29.68 5.42
CA ARG A 335 14.58 -29.86 5.57
C ARG A 335 15.31 -28.65 4.97
N PRO A 336 16.52 -28.30 5.43
CA PRO A 336 17.30 -27.21 4.88
C PRO A 336 17.44 -27.29 3.35
N THR A 337 17.20 -26.18 2.66
CA THR A 337 17.24 -26.12 1.19
C THR A 337 18.62 -26.46 0.63
N SER A 338 19.69 -26.21 1.39
CA SER A 338 21.08 -26.56 1.04
C SER A 338 21.33 -28.07 0.92
N GLU A 339 20.44 -28.92 1.45
CA GLU A 339 20.54 -30.38 1.30
C GLU A 339 20.08 -30.86 -0.08
N PHE A 340 19.32 -30.03 -0.81
CA PHE A 340 18.74 -30.40 -2.10
C PHE A 340 19.27 -29.55 -3.26
N PHE A 341 19.60 -28.29 -2.98
CA PHE A 341 19.84 -27.28 -4.01
C PHE A 341 21.25 -26.68 -3.92
N GLY A 342 21.89 -26.52 -5.08
CA GLY A 342 23.20 -25.88 -5.20
C GLY A 342 23.16 -24.35 -5.16
N GLY A 343 21.97 -23.77 -5.19
CA GLY A 343 21.72 -22.34 -5.17
C GLY A 343 20.25 -22.03 -5.44
N GLU A 344 19.95 -20.75 -5.61
CA GLU A 344 18.60 -20.28 -5.97
C GLU A 344 18.68 -19.05 -6.87
N LEU A 345 17.76 -18.95 -7.81
CA LEU A 345 17.47 -17.74 -8.55
C LEU A 345 16.11 -17.21 -8.10
N ARG A 346 16.08 -15.97 -7.62
CA ARG A 346 14.87 -15.33 -7.10
C ARG A 346 14.31 -14.35 -8.13
N CYS A 347 13.07 -14.55 -8.55
CA CYS A 347 12.33 -13.65 -9.45
C CYS A 347 11.18 -13.02 -8.66
N GLY A 348 11.22 -11.69 -8.45
CA GLY A 348 10.23 -10.96 -7.64
C GLY A 348 9.39 -9.94 -8.42
N ASP A 349 9.68 -9.75 -9.70
CA ASP A 349 8.94 -8.87 -10.60
C ASP A 349 8.34 -9.67 -11.77
N PRO A 350 7.26 -9.18 -12.41
CA PRO A 350 6.59 -9.93 -13.48
C PRO A 350 7.51 -10.28 -14.67
N GLU A 351 8.46 -9.43 -15.02
CA GLU A 351 9.33 -9.64 -16.18
C GLU A 351 10.31 -10.79 -15.91
N SER A 352 10.93 -10.81 -14.72
CA SER A 352 11.83 -11.88 -14.33
C SER A 352 11.11 -13.21 -14.15
N ILE A 353 9.88 -13.21 -13.60
CA ILE A 353 9.05 -14.42 -13.50
C ILE A 353 8.73 -14.96 -14.90
N VAL A 354 8.26 -14.11 -15.82
CA VAL A 354 7.94 -14.53 -17.20
C VAL A 354 9.19 -15.03 -17.93
N ALA A 355 10.37 -14.45 -17.68
CA ALA A 355 11.63 -14.94 -18.23
C ALA A 355 12.00 -16.33 -17.68
N ALA A 356 11.81 -16.57 -16.38
CA ALA A 356 12.02 -17.89 -15.77
C ALA A 356 11.06 -18.95 -16.31
N LEU A 357 9.78 -18.62 -16.50
CA LEU A 357 8.82 -19.52 -17.14
C LEU A 357 9.21 -19.87 -18.58
N ARG A 358 9.74 -18.90 -19.35
CA ARG A 358 10.27 -19.15 -20.69
C ARG A 358 11.48 -20.09 -20.68
N ARG A 359 12.36 -19.98 -19.68
CA ARG A 359 13.48 -20.92 -19.51
C ARG A 359 12.98 -22.33 -19.21
N LEU A 360 12.02 -22.46 -18.28
CA LEU A 360 11.39 -23.74 -17.95
C LEU A 360 10.72 -24.37 -19.18
N GLU A 361 9.97 -23.59 -19.96
CA GLU A 361 9.32 -24.05 -21.19
C GLU A 361 10.33 -24.57 -22.22
N ALA A 362 11.44 -23.85 -22.43
CA ALA A 362 12.51 -24.28 -23.33
C ALA A 362 13.24 -25.53 -22.83
N ASP A 363 13.43 -25.65 -21.51
CA ASP A 363 14.05 -26.81 -20.87
C ASP A 363 13.20 -28.08 -21.07
N ILE A 364 11.89 -28.00 -20.80
CA ILE A 364 10.95 -29.12 -20.97
C ILE A 364 10.85 -29.55 -22.45
N ALA A 365 10.91 -28.59 -23.37
CA ALA A 365 10.87 -28.89 -24.80
C ALA A 365 12.09 -29.69 -25.27
N GLN A 366 13.26 -29.48 -24.65
CA GLN A 366 14.48 -30.23 -24.95
C GLN A 366 14.54 -31.55 -24.19
N ARG A 367 14.07 -31.56 -22.94
CA ARG A 367 14.11 -32.70 -22.03
C ARG A 367 12.77 -32.78 -21.30
N PRO A 368 11.85 -33.64 -21.77
CA PRO A 368 10.54 -33.78 -21.15
C PRO A 368 10.70 -34.09 -19.66
N ALA A 369 10.23 -33.19 -18.81
CA ALA A 369 10.24 -33.39 -17.38
C ALA A 369 9.24 -34.51 -17.01
N GLN A 370 9.62 -35.35 -16.05
CA GLN A 370 8.78 -36.42 -15.56
C GLN A 370 7.63 -35.84 -14.72
N ASP A 371 6.42 -36.34 -14.94
CA ASP A 371 5.28 -36.05 -14.06
C ASP A 371 5.37 -36.89 -12.79
N TYR A 372 5.52 -36.22 -11.65
CA TYR A 372 5.62 -36.84 -10.33
C TYR A 372 4.28 -36.93 -9.59
N THR A 373 3.16 -36.51 -10.20
CA THR A 373 1.83 -36.45 -9.56
C THR A 373 1.44 -37.78 -8.91
N GLY A 374 1.49 -38.89 -9.66
CA GLY A 374 1.14 -40.21 -9.15
C GLY A 374 2.10 -40.74 -8.07
N TRP A 375 3.38 -40.40 -8.19
CA TRP A 375 4.38 -40.82 -7.21
C TRP A 375 4.23 -40.07 -5.88
N LEU A 376 4.03 -38.74 -5.94
CA LEU A 376 3.79 -37.92 -4.76
C LEU A 376 2.47 -38.29 -4.08
N ALA A 377 1.41 -38.57 -4.84
CA ALA A 377 0.13 -39.01 -4.27
C ALA A 377 0.23 -40.36 -3.53
N SER A 378 1.00 -41.32 -4.07
CA SER A 378 1.19 -42.64 -3.45
C SER A 378 2.12 -42.63 -2.23
N HIS A 379 2.93 -41.58 -2.08
CA HIS A 379 3.90 -41.42 -1.00
C HIS A 379 3.61 -40.22 -0.09
N ALA A 380 2.48 -39.54 -0.29
CA ALA A 380 1.88 -38.67 0.70
C ALA A 380 1.39 -39.58 1.83
N GLY A 381 2.23 -39.80 2.85
CA GLY A 381 1.91 -40.69 3.97
C GLY A 381 0.51 -40.42 4.53
N ALA A 382 -0.19 -41.47 4.96
CA ALA A 382 -1.54 -41.42 5.52
C ALA A 382 -1.64 -40.36 6.63
N ALA A 383 -2.04 -39.14 6.25
CA ALA A 383 -2.62 -38.18 7.18
C ALA A 383 -4.04 -38.70 7.49
N PRO A 384 -4.50 -38.69 8.76
CA PRO A 384 -5.84 -39.14 9.07
C PRO A 384 -6.85 -38.27 8.32
N VAL A 385 -7.74 -38.91 7.58
CA VAL A 385 -8.90 -38.28 6.94
C VAL A 385 -9.84 -37.87 8.06
N GLU A 386 -9.69 -36.65 8.57
CA GLU A 386 -10.80 -35.99 9.26
C GLU A 386 -11.81 -35.57 8.18
N SER A 387 -13.00 -36.15 8.27
CA SER A 387 -14.18 -35.70 7.52
C SER A 387 -14.46 -34.22 7.83
N PRO A 388 -15.04 -33.45 6.90
CA PRO A 388 -15.15 -32.00 7.03
C PRO A 388 -16.22 -31.67 8.09
N VAL A 389 -15.80 -31.53 9.33
CA VAL A 389 -16.51 -30.70 10.30
C VAL A 389 -15.98 -29.29 10.08
N ALA A 390 -16.90 -28.34 9.88
CA ALA A 390 -16.58 -26.91 9.79
C ALA A 390 -15.70 -26.52 10.98
N ALA A 391 -14.39 -26.40 10.74
CA ALA A 391 -13.41 -26.03 11.73
C ALA A 391 -12.95 -24.61 11.41
N GLU A 392 -13.24 -23.71 12.34
CA GLU A 392 -12.62 -22.40 12.47
C GLU A 392 -11.11 -22.51 12.25
N ALA A 393 -10.59 -21.56 11.46
CA ALA A 393 -9.16 -21.39 11.22
C ALA A 393 -8.44 -21.12 12.54
N THR A 394 -8.02 -22.17 13.21
CA THR A 394 -7.13 -22.08 14.37
C THR A 394 -5.72 -21.92 13.83
N LEU A 395 -5.15 -20.74 14.05
CA LEU A 395 -3.76 -20.41 13.71
C LEU A 395 -2.79 -21.28 14.52
N PRO A 396 -1.61 -21.66 13.96
CA PRO A 396 -0.51 -22.21 14.77
C PRO A 396 -0.01 -21.15 15.78
N PRO A 397 0.48 -21.56 16.96
CA PRO A 397 0.95 -20.63 17.98
C PRO A 397 2.36 -20.19 17.62
N ASP A 398 2.52 -18.96 17.15
CA ASP A 398 3.79 -18.26 17.25
C ASP A 398 3.54 -16.81 17.65
N ASP A 399 3.43 -16.63 18.97
CA ASP A 399 3.75 -15.41 19.69
C ASP A 399 3.97 -15.83 21.15
N ALA A 400 5.16 -16.39 21.41
CA ALA A 400 5.66 -16.44 22.78
C ALA A 400 5.79 -14.98 23.27
N PRO A 401 5.21 -14.62 24.43
CA PRO A 401 5.38 -13.27 24.96
C PRO A 401 6.86 -13.02 25.22
N ILE A 402 7.40 -11.92 24.68
CA ILE A 402 8.70 -11.38 25.10
C ILE A 402 8.62 -11.19 26.62
N ALA A 403 9.41 -11.97 27.35
CA ALA A 403 9.52 -11.84 28.80
C ALA A 403 10.11 -10.46 29.12
N LEU A 404 9.27 -9.56 29.64
CA LEU A 404 9.72 -8.35 30.30
C LEU A 404 10.60 -8.75 31.51
N PRO A 405 11.76 -8.11 31.74
CA PRO A 405 12.56 -8.41 32.91
C PRO A 405 11.73 -8.19 34.17
N ALA A 406 11.65 -9.24 34.99
CA ALA A 406 10.92 -9.25 36.24
C ALA A 406 11.33 -8.04 37.09
N THR A 407 10.36 -7.20 37.43
CA THR A 407 10.55 -6.12 38.39
C THR A 407 10.95 -6.75 39.72
N ALA A 408 12.22 -6.59 40.09
CA ALA A 408 12.69 -6.92 41.41
C ALA A 408 11.84 -6.15 42.43
N ARG A 409 11.23 -6.92 43.32
CA ARG A 409 10.42 -6.47 44.46
C ARG A 409 11.24 -5.44 45.28
N ALA A 410 11.01 -4.15 45.03
CA ALA A 410 11.65 -3.09 45.77
C ALA A 410 11.08 -3.08 47.20
N ARG A 411 11.93 -3.48 48.15
CA ARG A 411 11.74 -3.26 49.60
C ARG A 411 11.40 -1.79 49.84
N ARG A 412 10.36 -1.55 50.64
CA ARG A 412 10.03 -0.25 51.23
C ARG A 412 11.26 0.33 51.93
N GLY A 413 11.89 1.34 51.33
CA GLY A 413 12.95 2.16 51.89
C GLY A 413 12.54 3.63 51.83
N ARG A 414 12.84 4.38 52.89
CA ARG A 414 12.42 5.77 53.16
C ARG A 414 12.63 6.73 51.98
N ARG A 415 11.63 7.57 51.73
CA ARG A 415 11.65 8.75 50.83
C ARG A 415 12.85 9.66 51.15
N ALA A 416 13.71 9.91 50.16
CA ALA A 416 14.57 11.09 50.11
C ALA A 416 13.97 12.10 49.12
N GLN A 417 13.95 13.38 49.49
CA GLN A 417 13.39 14.48 48.68
C GLN A 417 14.27 14.76 47.44
N PRO A 418 13.68 15.23 46.32
CA PRO A 418 14.43 15.53 45.10
C PRO A 418 15.27 16.80 45.25
N GLN A 419 16.57 16.71 44.94
CA GLN A 419 17.47 17.86 44.79
C GLN A 419 17.28 18.49 43.40
N ALA A 420 17.20 19.82 43.36
CA ALA A 420 17.18 20.60 42.13
C ALA A 420 18.57 20.58 41.47
N VAL A 421 18.62 20.20 40.19
CA VAL A 421 19.82 20.27 39.36
C VAL A 421 19.72 21.51 38.47
N ALA A 422 20.59 22.49 38.70
CA ALA A 422 20.72 23.67 37.85
C ALA A 422 21.64 23.36 36.65
N ILE A 423 21.18 23.65 35.44
CA ILE A 423 21.94 23.52 34.20
C ILE A 423 22.64 24.85 33.90
N PRO A 424 23.97 24.90 33.67
CA PRO A 424 24.68 26.14 33.41
C PRO A 424 24.52 26.57 31.94
N LEU A 425 24.06 27.81 31.73
CA LEU A 425 24.06 28.50 30.43
C LEU A 425 25.49 28.94 30.08
N LYS A 426 25.97 28.60 28.87
CA LYS A 426 27.23 29.09 28.31
C LYS A 426 27.14 30.60 27.99
N PRO A 427 28.19 31.40 28.27
CA PRO A 427 28.21 32.81 27.86
C PRO A 427 28.55 32.93 26.37
N GLN A 428 27.85 33.83 25.68
CA GLN A 428 28.18 34.27 24.33
C GLN A 428 29.42 35.16 24.36
N ARG A 429 30.29 34.97 23.37
CA ARG A 429 31.32 35.95 22.96
C ARG A 429 31.02 36.40 21.56
#